data_AF-A0A9X0H0L7-F1
#
_entry.id   AF-A0A9X0H0L7-F1
#
_cell.length_a   1.000
_cell.length_b   1.000
_cell.length_c   1.000
_cell.angle_alpha   90.00
_cell.angle_beta   90.00
_cell.angle_gamma   90.00
#
_symmetry.space_group_name_H-M   'P 1'
#
loop_
_entity.id
_entity.type
_entity.pdbx_description
1 polymer ?
#
loop_
_entity_poly.entity_id
_entity_poly.type
_entity_poly.pdbx_seq_one_letter_code
_entity_poly.pdbx_strand_id
1 'polypeptide(L)'
;MVGKVLPRQPQSLDEAVLAVKKLVAEGADFSIGLGQINRQHFDVNRPEPVFEPCTNLRMAAAVLEQCYAVASTKEPNRQAALHKAISCYYSGNPKRGFKAEAEFGGSSHVQRVLANAGTTTVTVPALEGGSPEPNKLQRAQAPASTIDPTYESWDVLRQYPRY
;
A
#
# COMPACT_ATOMS: atom_id res chain seq x y z
N MET A 1 0.09 10.63 -12.50
CA MET A 1 -0.26 11.55 -11.39
C MET A 1 -0.32 10.70 -10.12
N VAL A 2 -0.39 11.30 -8.93
CA VAL A 2 -0.70 10.55 -7.69
C VAL A 2 -2.17 10.82 -7.40
N GLY A 3 -2.93 9.79 -7.02
CA GLY A 3 -4.39 9.88 -6.87
C GLY A 3 -4.83 10.90 -5.82
N LYS A 4 -6.05 11.41 -5.95
CA LYS A 4 -6.69 12.35 -5.03
C LYS A 4 -6.90 11.70 -3.65
N VAL A 5 -6.56 12.44 -2.60
CA VAL A 5 -6.73 12.02 -1.20
C VAL A 5 -8.01 12.62 -0.62
N LEU A 6 -8.77 11.82 0.12
CA LEU A 6 -9.98 12.28 0.82
C LEU A 6 -9.61 13.03 2.11
N PRO A 7 -10.37 14.08 2.49
CA PRO A 7 -10.14 14.79 3.75
C PRO A 7 -10.42 13.90 4.99
N ARG A 8 -11.33 12.92 4.86
CA ARG A 8 -11.61 11.89 5.87
C ARG A 8 -11.81 10.55 5.15
N GLN A 9 -11.24 9.49 5.70
CA GLN A 9 -11.48 8.13 5.21
C GLN A 9 -12.88 7.64 5.60
N PRO A 10 -13.61 6.93 4.70
CA PRO A 10 -14.87 6.26 5.01
C PRO A 10 -14.77 5.36 6.25
N GLN A 11 -15.85 5.25 7.02
CA GLN A 11 -15.92 4.43 8.25
C GLN A 11 -16.85 3.20 8.11
N SER A 12 -17.42 3.01 6.92
CA SER A 12 -18.25 1.85 6.57
C SER A 12 -18.12 1.55 5.08
N LEU A 13 -18.52 0.34 4.67
CA LEU A 13 -18.56 -0.04 3.26
C LEU A 13 -19.47 0.89 2.44
N ASP A 14 -20.64 1.24 2.97
CA ASP A 14 -21.58 2.15 2.31
C ASP A 14 -20.98 3.55 2.10
N GLU A 15 -20.31 4.11 3.12
CA GLU A 15 -19.58 5.37 2.98
C GLU A 15 -18.49 5.26 1.90
N ALA A 16 -17.81 4.12 1.82
CA ALA A 16 -16.73 3.90 0.86
C ALA A 16 -17.26 3.81 -0.58
N VAL A 17 -18.36 3.10 -0.80
CA VAL A 17 -19.04 3.01 -2.10
C VAL A 17 -19.56 4.39 -2.55
N LEU A 18 -20.15 5.17 -1.62
CA LEU A 18 -20.59 6.54 -1.92
C LEU A 18 -19.41 7.46 -2.27
N ALA A 19 -18.28 7.34 -1.56
CA ALA A 19 -17.08 8.10 -1.86
C ALA A 19 -16.53 7.76 -3.26
N VAL A 20 -16.52 6.48 -3.66
CA VAL A 20 -16.14 6.05 -5.00
C VAL A 20 -17.04 6.68 -6.05
N LYS A 21 -18.37 6.61 -5.89
CA LYS A 21 -19.32 7.23 -6.83
C LYS A 21 -19.07 8.72 -7.01
N LYS A 22 -18.81 9.44 -5.91
CA LYS A 22 -18.47 10.87 -5.93
C LYS A 22 -17.16 11.12 -6.71
N LEU A 23 -16.09 10.39 -6.40
CA LEU A 23 -14.80 10.54 -7.08
C LEU A 23 -14.88 10.21 -8.58
N VAL A 24 -15.71 9.23 -8.96
CA VAL A 24 -15.98 8.91 -10.36
C VAL A 24 -16.68 10.07 -11.07
N ALA A 25 -17.73 10.64 -10.46
CA ALA A 25 -18.47 11.77 -11.01
C ALA A 25 -17.59 13.03 -11.15
N GLU A 26 -16.62 13.21 -10.25
CA GLU A 26 -15.62 14.30 -10.33
C GLU A 26 -14.53 14.07 -11.39
N GLY A 27 -14.49 12.90 -12.04
CA GLY A 27 -13.41 12.54 -12.97
C GLY A 27 -12.06 12.37 -12.29
N ALA A 28 -12.03 12.13 -10.98
CA ALA A 28 -10.78 12.06 -10.21
C ALA A 28 -9.99 10.78 -10.53
N ASP A 29 -8.65 10.88 -10.49
CA ASP A 29 -7.77 9.72 -10.38
C ASP A 29 -7.66 9.35 -8.88
N PHE A 30 -7.88 8.09 -8.51
CA PHE A 30 -7.92 7.67 -7.10
C PHE A 30 -7.60 6.19 -6.94
N SER A 31 -7.26 5.83 -5.71
CA SER A 31 -6.93 4.47 -5.28
C SER A 31 -7.75 4.06 -4.06
N ILE A 32 -8.05 2.77 -3.91
CA ILE A 32 -8.86 2.25 -2.78
C ILE A 32 -8.28 0.98 -2.14
N GLY A 33 -8.68 0.76 -0.88
CA GLY A 33 -8.33 -0.40 -0.07
C GLY A 33 -6.85 -0.46 0.38
N LEU A 34 -6.48 -1.56 1.04
CA LEU A 34 -5.19 -1.70 1.74
C LEU A 34 -3.96 -1.49 0.83
N GLY A 35 -3.97 -2.10 -0.35
CA GLY A 35 -2.95 -1.99 -1.39
C GLY A 35 -3.07 -0.71 -2.22
N GLN A 36 -4.08 0.14 -2.00
CA GLN A 36 -4.29 1.37 -2.76
C GLN A 36 -4.37 1.11 -4.28
N ILE A 37 -5.27 0.21 -4.69
CA ILE A 37 -5.49 -0.13 -6.10
C ILE A 37 -6.11 1.05 -6.84
N ASN A 38 -5.48 1.49 -7.93
CA ASN A 38 -5.96 2.61 -8.74
C ASN A 38 -7.24 2.27 -9.52
N ARG A 39 -8.13 3.25 -9.72
CA ARG A 39 -9.41 3.14 -10.45
C ARG A 39 -9.30 2.54 -11.86
N GLN A 40 -8.12 2.57 -12.47
CA GLN A 40 -7.88 1.96 -13.78
C GLN A 40 -7.79 0.42 -13.73
N HIS A 41 -7.67 -0.19 -12.55
CA HIS A 41 -7.45 -1.63 -12.36
C HIS A 41 -8.66 -2.38 -11.77
N PHE A 42 -9.82 -1.73 -11.62
CA PHE A 42 -11.04 -2.37 -11.16
C PHE A 42 -12.29 -1.73 -11.77
N ASP A 43 -13.43 -2.42 -11.69
CA ASP A 43 -14.72 -1.88 -12.12
C ASP A 43 -15.27 -0.90 -11.08
N VAL A 44 -15.24 0.39 -11.40
CA VAL A 44 -15.75 1.45 -10.53
C VAL A 44 -17.26 1.40 -10.30
N ASN A 45 -18.01 0.67 -11.12
CA ASN A 45 -19.45 0.46 -10.92
C ASN A 45 -19.75 -0.63 -9.89
N ARG A 46 -18.74 -1.46 -9.57
CA ARG A 46 -18.82 -2.53 -8.57
C ARG A 46 -17.56 -2.57 -7.70
N PRO A 47 -17.30 -1.53 -6.87
CA PRO A 47 -16.08 -1.41 -6.10
C PRO A 47 -16.05 -2.26 -4.82
N GLU A 48 -17.17 -2.83 -4.40
CA GLU A 48 -17.33 -3.57 -3.13
C GLU A 48 -16.28 -4.68 -2.95
N PRO A 49 -15.98 -5.53 -3.95
CA PRO A 49 -14.97 -6.59 -3.79
C PRO A 49 -13.57 -6.04 -3.53
N VAL A 50 -13.27 -4.82 -3.98
CA VAL A 50 -11.94 -4.19 -3.78
C VAL A 50 -11.74 -3.74 -2.34
N PHE A 51 -12.82 -3.58 -1.56
CA PHE A 51 -12.73 -3.31 -0.13
C PHE A 51 -12.57 -4.59 0.72
N GLU A 52 -12.74 -5.78 0.13
CA GLU A 52 -12.44 -7.04 0.82
C GLU A 52 -10.91 -7.21 0.92
N PRO A 53 -10.33 -7.36 2.14
CA PRO A 53 -8.89 -7.33 2.34
C PRO A 53 -8.09 -8.30 1.48
N CYS A 54 -8.51 -9.56 1.39
CA CYS A 54 -7.77 -10.58 0.64
C CYS A 54 -7.83 -10.32 -0.86
N THR A 55 -8.98 -9.88 -1.37
CA THR A 55 -9.17 -9.51 -2.76
C THR A 55 -8.34 -8.29 -3.11
N ASN A 56 -8.33 -7.27 -2.25
CA ASN A 56 -7.50 -6.10 -2.45
C ASN A 56 -6.00 -6.45 -2.52
N LEU A 57 -5.52 -7.28 -1.60
CA LEU A 57 -4.12 -7.72 -1.58
C LEU A 57 -3.77 -8.59 -2.79
N ARG A 58 -4.68 -9.47 -3.24
CA ARG A 58 -4.51 -10.24 -4.49
C ARG A 58 -4.39 -9.31 -5.71
N MET A 59 -5.22 -8.27 -5.77
CA MET A 59 -5.13 -7.27 -6.84
C MET A 59 -3.82 -6.47 -6.78
N ALA A 60 -3.37 -6.09 -5.59
CA ALA A 60 -2.11 -5.39 -5.39
C ALA A 60 -0.93 -6.22 -5.89
N ALA A 61 -0.88 -7.51 -5.50
CA ALA A 61 0.14 -8.44 -5.97
C ALA A 61 0.14 -8.55 -7.49
N ALA A 62 -1.02 -8.74 -8.11
CA ALA A 62 -1.14 -8.86 -9.57
C ALA A 62 -0.63 -7.61 -10.31
N VAL A 63 -0.96 -6.40 -9.85
CA VAL A 63 -0.47 -5.15 -10.46
C VAL A 63 1.05 -5.02 -10.30
N LEU A 64 1.59 -5.36 -9.13
CA LEU A 64 3.04 -5.32 -8.91
C LEU A 64 3.78 -6.35 -9.78
N GLU A 65 3.25 -7.56 -9.91
CA GLU A 65 3.78 -8.61 -10.78
C GLU A 65 3.81 -8.18 -12.26
N GLN A 66 2.75 -7.53 -12.75
CA GLN A 66 2.72 -6.98 -14.11
C GLN A 66 3.82 -5.94 -14.32
N CYS A 67 3.97 -5.00 -13.37
CA CYS A 67 5.04 -4.01 -13.40
C CYS A 67 6.44 -4.66 -13.38
N TYR A 68 6.63 -5.71 -12.58
CA TYR A 68 7.90 -6.43 -12.49
C TYR A 68 8.21 -7.24 -13.74
N ALA A 69 7.22 -7.91 -14.34
CA ALA A 69 7.37 -8.62 -15.59
C ALA A 69 7.90 -7.69 -16.70
N VAL A 70 7.32 -6.49 -16.84
CA VAL A 70 7.80 -5.49 -17.80
C VAL A 70 9.20 -4.98 -17.43
N ALA A 71 9.46 -4.66 -16.16
CA ALA A 71 10.74 -4.11 -15.72
C ALA A 71 11.90 -5.10 -15.92
N SER A 72 11.69 -6.38 -15.60
CA SER A 72 12.71 -7.43 -15.68
C SER A 72 13.16 -7.75 -17.10
N THR A 73 12.30 -7.54 -18.11
CA THR A 73 12.73 -7.64 -19.53
C THR A 73 13.77 -6.60 -19.94
N LYS A 74 13.86 -5.48 -19.21
CA LYS A 74 14.73 -4.33 -19.54
C LYS A 74 15.86 -4.11 -18.53
N GLU A 75 15.87 -4.87 -17.45
CA GLU A 75 16.78 -4.71 -16.33
C GLU A 75 17.21 -6.09 -15.82
N PRO A 76 18.43 -6.55 -16.15
CA PRO A 76 18.90 -7.86 -15.74
C PRO A 76 19.16 -7.95 -14.22
N ASN A 77 19.41 -6.82 -13.55
CA ASN A 77 19.53 -6.82 -12.09
C ASN A 77 18.14 -6.92 -11.44
N ARG A 78 17.86 -8.07 -10.82
CA ARG A 78 16.55 -8.36 -10.20
C ARG A 78 16.09 -7.33 -9.18
N GLN A 79 17.00 -6.80 -8.35
CA GLN A 79 16.67 -5.78 -7.35
C GLN A 79 16.36 -4.44 -8.02
N ALA A 80 17.14 -4.04 -9.02
CA ALA A 80 16.85 -2.84 -9.80
C ALA A 80 15.52 -2.95 -10.57
N ALA A 81 15.19 -4.14 -11.09
CA ALA A 81 13.90 -4.42 -11.72
C ALA A 81 12.74 -4.30 -10.70
N LEU A 82 12.93 -4.80 -9.48
CA LEU A 82 11.95 -4.68 -8.40
C LEU A 82 11.72 -3.21 -8.00
N HIS A 83 12.77 -2.42 -7.86
CA HIS A 83 12.63 -0.98 -7.57
C HIS A 83 11.89 -0.23 -8.68
N LYS A 84 12.16 -0.57 -9.95
CA LYS A 84 11.41 -0.06 -11.11
C LYS A 84 9.95 -0.51 -11.08
N ALA A 85 9.68 -1.73 -10.64
CA ALA A 85 8.32 -2.25 -10.48
C ALA A 85 7.55 -1.49 -9.39
N ILE A 86 8.16 -1.20 -8.24
CA ILE A 86 7.58 -0.37 -7.17
C ILE A 86 7.25 1.04 -7.70
N SER A 87 8.17 1.64 -8.45
CA SER A 87 7.97 2.94 -9.11
C SER A 87 6.80 2.92 -10.11
N CYS A 88 6.69 1.83 -10.87
CA CYS A 88 5.56 1.56 -11.78
C CYS A 88 4.25 1.38 -11.02
N TYR A 89 4.21 0.58 -9.95
CA TYR A 89 3.02 0.39 -9.11
C TYR A 89 2.47 1.73 -8.59
N TYR A 90 3.37 2.61 -8.14
CA TYR A 90 3.00 3.91 -7.60
C TYR A 90 2.36 4.86 -8.63
N SER A 91 2.80 4.82 -9.89
CA SER A 91 2.55 5.94 -10.82
C SER A 91 2.38 5.57 -12.30
N GLY A 92 2.43 4.28 -12.62
CA GLY A 92 2.53 3.75 -13.99
C GLY A 92 3.87 4.04 -14.69
N ASN A 93 4.83 4.68 -14.00
CA ASN A 93 6.09 5.10 -14.60
C ASN A 93 7.29 4.52 -13.86
N PRO A 94 8.21 3.79 -14.53
CA PRO A 94 9.32 3.10 -13.86
C PRO A 94 10.36 4.05 -13.26
N LYS A 95 10.32 5.37 -13.54
CA LYS A 95 11.27 6.37 -13.04
C LYS A 95 10.67 7.31 -11.99
N ARG A 96 9.36 7.57 -12.00
CA ARG A 96 8.73 8.62 -11.17
C ARG A 96 8.86 8.35 -9.67
N GLY A 97 8.79 7.09 -9.25
CA GLY A 97 8.91 6.68 -7.85
C GLY A 97 10.31 6.90 -7.23
N PHE A 98 11.34 7.18 -8.05
CA PHE A 98 12.67 7.53 -7.58
C PHE A 98 12.86 9.04 -7.35
N LYS A 99 11.91 9.88 -7.79
CA LYS A 99 11.98 11.32 -7.57
C LYS A 99 11.64 11.66 -6.12
N ALA A 100 12.42 12.56 -5.54
CA ALA A 100 12.14 13.15 -4.22
C ALA A 100 10.79 13.89 -4.22
N GLU A 101 10.10 13.80 -3.10
CA GLU A 101 8.77 14.41 -2.90
C GLU A 101 8.85 15.33 -1.68
N ALA A 102 8.61 16.63 -1.89
CA ALA A 102 8.79 17.65 -0.87
C ALA A 102 7.81 17.45 0.30
N GLU A 103 6.59 17.03 -0.02
CA GLU A 103 5.54 16.67 0.94
C GLU A 103 5.93 15.48 1.84
N PHE A 104 6.93 14.69 1.45
CA PHE A 104 7.47 13.57 2.23
C PHE A 104 8.92 13.82 2.66
N GLY A 105 9.25 15.07 3.00
CA GLY A 105 10.55 15.46 3.56
C GLY A 105 11.72 15.25 2.59
N GLY A 106 11.46 15.28 1.28
CA GLY A 106 12.47 15.06 0.24
C GLY A 106 12.80 13.58 -0.02
N SER A 107 12.12 12.64 0.63
CA SER A 107 12.26 11.22 0.31
C SER A 107 11.51 10.86 -0.98
N SER A 108 12.01 9.88 -1.73
CA SER A 108 11.29 9.27 -2.85
C SER A 108 10.39 8.12 -2.40
N HIS A 109 9.35 7.82 -3.16
CA HIS A 109 8.45 6.71 -2.87
C HIS A 109 9.20 5.37 -2.72
N VAL A 110 10.11 5.05 -3.65
CA VAL A 110 10.91 3.81 -3.59
C VAL A 110 11.74 3.76 -2.31
N GLN A 111 12.36 4.87 -1.90
CA GLN A 111 13.12 4.91 -0.64
C GLN A 111 12.23 4.62 0.58
N ARG A 112 11.02 5.18 0.63
CA ARG A 112 10.09 4.94 1.74
C ARG A 112 9.64 3.47 1.81
N VAL A 113 9.37 2.85 0.66
CA VAL A 113 9.02 1.41 0.61
C VAL A 113 10.18 0.54 1.11
N LEU A 114 11.40 0.81 0.64
CA LEU A 114 12.60 0.06 1.06
C LEU A 114 12.91 0.23 2.55
N ALA A 115 12.73 1.44 3.09
CA ALA A 115 12.91 1.69 4.52
C ALA A 115 11.95 0.86 5.39
N ASN A 116 10.71 0.67 4.93
CA ASN A 116 9.72 -0.15 5.65
C ASN A 116 9.95 -1.67 5.47
N ALA A 117 10.54 -2.09 4.35
CA ALA A 117 10.85 -3.51 4.12
C ALA A 117 11.89 -4.05 5.12
N GLY A 118 12.79 -3.21 5.60
CA GLY A 118 13.82 -3.58 6.58
C GLY A 118 13.38 -3.59 8.05
N THR A 119 12.16 -3.15 8.37
CA THR A 119 11.69 -2.96 9.76
C THR A 119 10.64 -3.98 10.20
N THR A 120 10.22 -4.88 9.32
CA THR A 120 9.15 -5.85 9.59
C THR A 120 9.75 -7.17 10.10
N THR A 121 9.31 -7.66 11.27
CA THR A 121 9.69 -9.00 11.81
C THR A 121 8.94 -10.16 11.14
N VAL A 122 8.06 -9.85 10.19
CA VAL A 122 7.42 -10.85 9.35
C VAL A 122 8.43 -11.22 8.27
N THR A 123 9.12 -12.33 8.48
CA THR A 123 9.92 -12.97 7.44
C THR A 123 8.97 -13.50 6.38
N VAL A 124 8.61 -12.66 5.41
CA VAL A 124 8.23 -13.14 4.08
C VAL A 124 9.51 -13.77 3.52
N PRO A 125 9.53 -15.04 3.10
CA PRO A 125 10.76 -15.67 2.63
C PRO A 125 11.39 -14.82 1.53
N ALA A 126 12.54 -14.24 1.82
CA ALA A 126 13.42 -13.75 0.77
C ALA A 126 14.04 -14.97 0.10
N LEU A 127 14.14 -14.94 -1.24
CA LEU A 127 15.16 -15.72 -1.93
C LEU A 127 16.54 -15.24 -1.44
N GLU A 128 17.41 -16.20 -1.10
CA GLU A 128 18.54 -16.04 -0.17
C GLU A 128 19.57 -14.95 -0.47
N GLY A 129 20.18 -14.46 0.63
CA GLY A 129 21.54 -13.92 0.63
C GLY A 129 21.94 -13.15 1.90
N GLY A 130 22.38 -13.84 2.98
CA GLY A 130 23.26 -13.29 4.03
C GLY A 130 22.76 -13.32 5.48
N SER A 131 23.40 -14.12 6.33
CA SER A 131 23.13 -14.36 7.77
C SER A 131 23.53 -13.19 8.72
N PRO A 132 23.08 -13.18 10.00
CA PRO A 132 22.84 -11.97 10.81
C PRO A 132 23.82 -11.75 11.98
N GLU A 133 23.81 -10.54 12.59
CA GLU A 133 24.35 -10.26 13.93
C GLU A 133 23.29 -9.51 14.80
N PRO A 134 23.24 -9.70 16.15
CA PRO A 134 22.05 -9.47 16.95
C PRO A 134 21.97 -8.10 17.67
N ASN A 135 20.72 -7.70 17.90
CA ASN A 135 20.23 -6.44 18.49
C ASN A 135 20.31 -6.39 20.03
N LYS A 136 20.42 -5.18 20.61
CA LYS A 136 19.98 -4.91 22.00
C LYS A 136 19.52 -3.47 22.21
N LEU A 137 18.24 -3.18 21.93
CA LEU A 137 17.53 -2.02 22.50
C LEU A 137 16.09 -2.39 22.90
N GLN A 138 15.74 -2.09 24.14
CA GLN A 138 14.50 -2.48 24.81
C GLN A 138 13.28 -1.64 24.41
N ARG A 139 12.12 -2.30 24.36
CA ARG A 139 10.82 -1.77 23.95
C ARG A 139 10.16 -1.00 25.10
N ALA A 140 9.68 0.21 24.84
CA ALA A 140 8.80 0.95 25.75
C ALA A 140 7.37 0.38 25.68
N GLN A 141 6.76 0.13 26.84
CA GLN A 141 5.38 -0.34 26.96
C GLN A 141 4.44 0.85 27.17
N ALA A 142 3.32 0.86 26.44
CA ALA A 142 2.22 1.79 26.65
C ALA A 142 1.24 1.25 27.72
N PRO A 143 0.56 2.12 28.49
CA PRO A 143 -0.34 1.70 29.57
C PRO A 143 -1.58 0.97 29.05
N ALA A 144 -2.02 -0.04 29.81
CA ALA A 144 -3.20 -0.84 29.53
C ALA A 144 -4.50 -0.05 29.79
N SER A 145 -5.41 -0.05 28.81
CA SER A 145 -6.79 0.44 28.96
C SER A 145 -7.72 -0.75 29.20
N THR A 146 -8.75 -0.60 30.05
CA THR A 146 -9.61 -1.69 30.57
C THR A 146 -10.93 -1.90 29.80
N ILE A 147 -11.02 -1.42 28.56
CA ILE A 147 -12.15 -1.71 27.65
C ILE A 147 -11.56 -2.32 26.39
N ASP A 148 -11.96 -3.55 26.06
CA ASP A 148 -11.51 -4.21 24.84
C ASP A 148 -12.22 -3.57 23.63
N PRO A 149 -11.49 -2.86 22.75
CA PRO A 149 -12.09 -2.28 21.56
C PRO A 149 -12.58 -3.38 20.61
N THR A 150 -13.76 -3.18 20.02
CA THR A 150 -14.24 -4.03 18.92
C THR A 150 -13.82 -3.43 17.59
N TYR A 151 -13.42 -4.29 16.65
CA TYR A 151 -12.95 -3.88 15.33
C TYR A 151 -13.83 -4.52 14.26
N GLU A 152 -14.21 -3.72 13.28
CA GLU A 152 -14.86 -4.23 12.09
C GLU A 152 -13.90 -5.13 11.30
N SER A 153 -14.43 -6.15 10.62
CA SER A 153 -13.61 -7.14 9.90
C SER A 153 -12.75 -6.54 8.76
N TRP A 154 -13.07 -5.32 8.32
CA TRP A 154 -12.30 -4.57 7.33
C TRP A 154 -11.12 -3.79 7.93
N ASP A 155 -11.11 -3.50 9.24
CA ASP A 155 -10.07 -2.74 9.92
C ASP A 155 -8.91 -3.65 10.37
N VAL A 156 -8.25 -4.26 9.38
CA VAL A 156 -7.13 -5.19 9.58
C VAL A 156 -5.95 -4.53 10.33
N LEU A 157 -5.84 -3.20 10.24
CA LEU A 157 -4.79 -2.42 10.89
C LEU A 157 -5.19 -1.90 12.28
N ARG A 158 -6.42 -2.17 12.73
CA ARG A 158 -6.96 -1.75 14.04
C ARG A 158 -6.87 -0.24 14.27
N GLN A 159 -7.07 0.56 13.23
CA GLN A 159 -6.94 2.02 13.26
C GLN A 159 -8.21 2.74 13.71
N TYR A 160 -9.36 2.08 13.66
CA TYR A 160 -10.67 2.66 13.94
C TYR A 160 -11.44 1.80 14.95
N PRO A 161 -10.96 1.71 16.21
CA PRO A 161 -11.64 0.98 17.28
C PRO A 161 -13.03 1.55 17.56
N ARG A 162 -13.99 0.66 17.83
CA ARG A 162 -15.31 0.99 18.40
C ARG A 162 -15.29 0.66 19.90
N TYR A 163 -15.82 1.57 20.71
CA TYR A 163 -15.95 1.47 22.16
C TYR A 163 -17.42 1.38 22.56
#